data_AF-A0AAZ1X5Q8-F1
#
_entry.id   AF-A0AAZ1X5Q8-F1
#
_cell.length_a   1.000
_cell.length_b   1.000
_cell.length_c   1.000
_cell.angle_alpha   90.00
_cell.angle_beta   90.00
_cell.angle_gamma   90.00
#
_symmetry.space_group_name_H-M   'P 1'
#
loop_
_entity.id
_entity.type
_entity.pdbx_description
1 polymer ?
#
loop_
_entity_poly.entity_id
_entity_poly.type
_entity_poly.pdbx_seq_one_letter_code
_entity_poly.pdbx_strand_id
1 'polypeptide(L)'
;MSLKILSITLLLLSVCVCCHSSEDSAPPERNAPCCPAVTTIDMSPEVVGETYHELPARPPCVKAILFNTEYGQLCADPDAQWVKDLTAKMRKV
;
A
#
# COMPACT_ATOMS: atom_id res chain seq x y z
N MET A 1 -23.29 -20.47 37.42
CA MET A 1 -22.63 -20.20 36.12
C MET A 1 -21.83 -21.44 35.76
N SER A 2 -22.30 -22.20 34.78
CA SER A 2 -21.80 -23.55 34.52
C SER A 2 -20.41 -23.51 33.88
N LEU A 3 -19.48 -24.34 34.35
CA LEU A 3 -18.13 -24.55 33.79
C LEU A 3 -18.14 -24.78 32.26
N LYS A 4 -19.26 -25.27 31.74
CA LYS A 4 -19.55 -25.44 30.30
C LYS A 4 -19.55 -24.11 29.52
N ILE A 5 -20.01 -23.01 30.12
CA ILE A 5 -20.10 -21.69 29.49
C ILE A 5 -18.70 -21.07 29.39
N LEU A 6 -17.88 -21.20 30.44
CA LEU A 6 -16.48 -20.77 30.46
C LEU A 6 -15.63 -21.50 29.40
N SER A 7 -15.90 -22.79 29.19
CA SER A 7 -15.22 -23.59 28.16
C SER A 7 -15.53 -23.13 26.74
N ILE A 8 -16.79 -22.77 26.44
CA ILE A 8 -17.20 -22.28 25.11
C ILE A 8 -16.59 -20.92 24.82
N THR A 9 -16.54 -20.02 25.81
CA THR A 9 -15.90 -18.71 25.65
C THR A 9 -14.38 -18.83 25.41
N LEU A 10 -13.71 -19.79 26.06
CA LEU A 10 -12.28 -20.01 25.87
C LEU A 10 -11.95 -20.58 24.47
N LEU A 11 -12.81 -21.47 23.94
CA LEU A 11 -12.71 -22.00 22.58
C LEU A 11 -12.84 -20.91 21.50
N LEU A 12 -13.72 -19.93 21.70
CA LEU A 12 -13.90 -18.81 20.76
C LEU A 12 -12.73 -17.82 20.77
N LEU A 13 -12.13 -17.54 21.93
CA LEU A 13 -10.93 -16.70 22.04
C LEU A 13 -9.67 -17.34 21.43
N SER A 14 -9.59 -18.68 21.40
CA SER A 14 -8.50 -19.42 20.77
C SER A 14 -8.46 -19.30 19.24
N VAL A 15 -9.57 -18.92 18.59
CA VAL A 15 -9.65 -18.77 17.13
C VAL A 15 -9.11 -17.42 16.66
N CYS A 16 -8.94 -16.45 17.57
CA CYS A 16 -8.58 -15.06 17.23
C CYS A 16 -7.08 -14.74 17.39
N VAL A 17 -6.25 -15.69 17.82
CA VAL A 17 -4.81 -15.47 18.01
C VAL A 17 -4.05 -16.59 17.32
N CYS A 18 -3.80 -16.40 16.03
CA CYS A 18 -2.59 -16.81 15.31
C CYS A 18 -2.85 -16.51 13.83
N CYS A 19 -2.56 -15.26 13.44
CA CYS A 19 -2.34 -14.87 12.06
C CYS A 19 -1.34 -15.87 11.46
N HIS A 20 -1.84 -16.89 10.75
CA HIS A 20 -1.00 -17.88 10.10
C HIS A 20 -0.25 -17.21 8.96
N SER A 21 1.05 -17.08 9.19
CA SER A 21 2.16 -17.26 8.28
C SER A 21 1.92 -16.84 6.83
N SER A 22 2.38 -15.63 6.49
CA SER A 22 2.82 -15.36 5.12
C SER A 22 4.26 -15.90 4.96
N GLU A 23 4.41 -17.22 4.97
CA GLU A 23 5.54 -17.85 4.27
C GLU A 23 5.10 -17.99 2.81
N ASP A 24 5.22 -16.89 2.05
CA ASP A 24 5.19 -16.99 0.60
C ASP A 24 6.62 -17.32 0.14
N SER A 25 6.92 -18.62 0.13
CA SER A 25 8.14 -19.17 -0.43
C SER A 25 8.04 -19.16 -1.96
N ALA A 26 7.99 -17.97 -2.53
CA ALA A 26 8.31 -17.74 -3.93
C ALA A 26 9.67 -17.00 -3.96
N PRO A 27 10.63 -17.39 -4.82
CA PRO A 27 11.84 -16.60 -5.00
C PRO A 27 11.37 -15.18 -5.40
N PRO A 28 11.72 -14.12 -4.66
CA PRO A 28 11.04 -12.85 -4.85
C PRO A 28 11.34 -12.33 -6.24
N GLU A 29 10.36 -12.43 -7.15
CA GLU A 29 10.14 -11.37 -8.12
C GLU A 29 10.19 -10.09 -7.29
N ARG A 30 11.24 -9.28 -7.49
CA ARG A 30 11.52 -8.06 -6.74
C ARG A 30 10.21 -7.39 -6.33
N ASN A 31 9.89 -7.40 -5.03
CA ASN A 31 8.63 -6.92 -4.48
C ASN A 31 8.16 -5.67 -5.23
N ALA A 32 7.13 -5.81 -6.06
CA ALA A 32 6.61 -4.68 -6.81
C ALA A 32 6.19 -3.61 -5.77
N PRO A 33 6.49 -2.32 -6.01
CA PRO A 33 6.11 -1.27 -5.06
C PRO A 33 4.62 -1.32 -4.75
N CYS A 34 4.27 -1.20 -3.47
CA CYS A 34 2.89 -1.22 -2.98
C CYS A 34 2.62 0.06 -2.17
N CYS A 35 1.53 0.74 -2.50
CA CYS A 35 1.03 1.89 -1.74
C CYS A 35 -0.24 1.49 -0.99
N PRO A 36 -0.23 1.32 0.35
CA PRO A 36 -1.44 1.05 1.12
C PRO A 36 -2.36 2.28 1.24
N ALA A 37 -1.80 3.47 1.05
CA ALA A 37 -2.49 4.75 1.02
C ALA A 37 -1.78 5.70 0.05
N VAL A 38 -2.45 6.81 -0.29
CA VAL A 38 -1.94 7.88 -1.14
C VAL A 38 -2.00 9.21 -0.40
N THR A 39 -1.10 10.13 -0.70
CA THR A 39 -1.20 11.51 -0.23
C THR A 39 -2.19 12.30 -1.09
N THR A 40 -3.04 13.09 -0.44
CA THR A 40 -3.90 14.09 -1.07
C THR A 40 -3.35 15.51 -0.94
N ILE A 41 -2.27 15.68 -0.16
CA ILE A 41 -1.57 16.96 -0.01
C ILE A 41 -0.71 17.17 -1.26
N ASP A 42 -0.72 18.39 -1.79
CA ASP A 42 0.13 18.75 -2.91
C ASP A 42 1.60 18.76 -2.47
N MET A 43 2.36 17.80 -3.01
CA MET A 43 3.79 17.63 -2.78
C MET A 43 4.58 17.79 -4.08
N SER A 44 4.01 18.48 -5.08
CA SER A 44 4.68 18.72 -6.36
C SER A 44 6.10 19.28 -6.25
N PRO A 45 6.42 20.21 -5.32
CA PRO A 45 7.77 20.74 -5.16
C PRO A 45 8.80 19.71 -4.71
N GLU A 46 8.37 18.61 -4.09
CA GLU A 46 9.23 17.54 -3.57
C GLU A 46 9.53 16.45 -4.63
N VAL A 47 8.78 16.44 -5.74
CA VAL A 47 8.93 15.46 -6.81
C VAL A 47 10.17 15.78 -7.65
N VAL A 48 11.02 14.78 -7.86
CA VAL A 48 12.25 14.89 -8.63
C VAL A 48 12.30 13.89 -9.79
N GLY A 49 13.11 14.23 -10.80
CA GLY A 49 13.26 13.44 -12.02
C GLY A 49 12.12 13.65 -13.03
N GLU A 50 12.16 12.88 -14.11
CA GLU A 50 11.26 13.04 -15.27
C GLU A 50 10.34 11.83 -15.47
N THR A 51 10.34 10.89 -14.53
CA THR A 51 9.66 9.60 -14.66
C THR A 51 8.78 9.27 -13.46
N TYR A 52 7.70 8.53 -13.71
CA TYR A 52 6.80 8.00 -12.66
C TYR A 52 6.36 6.58 -12.98
N HIS A 53 5.95 5.83 -11.97
CA HIS A 53 5.27 4.54 -12.14
C HIS A 53 3.78 4.66 -11.82
N GLU A 54 2.94 3.92 -12.56
CA GLU A 54 1.55 3.71 -12.16
C GLU A 54 1.43 2.35 -11.48
N LEU A 55 0.93 2.35 -10.25
CA LEU A 55 0.71 1.15 -9.47
C LEU A 55 -0.76 0.74 -9.55
N PRO A 56 -1.06 -0.51 -9.95
CA PRO A 56 -2.43 -1.00 -9.97
C PRO A 56 -2.95 -1.24 -8.55
N ALA A 57 -4.26 -1.08 -8.35
CA ALA A 57 -4.90 -1.50 -7.10
C ALA A 57 -4.81 -3.03 -6.93
N ARG A 58 -4.27 -3.48 -5.80
CA ARG A 58 -4.13 -4.88 -5.41
C ARG A 58 -4.13 -4.96 -3.89
N PRO A 59 -5.24 -5.34 -3.22
CA PRO A 59 -5.32 -5.30 -1.75
C PRO A 59 -4.12 -5.98 -1.08
N PRO A 60 -3.47 -5.33 -0.08
CA PRO A 60 -3.89 -4.10 0.60
C PRO A 60 -3.50 -2.79 -0.12
N CYS A 61 -2.84 -2.85 -1.28
CA CYS A 61 -2.42 -1.71 -2.06
C CYS A 61 -3.58 -1.06 -2.82
N VAL A 62 -3.62 0.27 -2.82
CA VAL A 62 -4.55 1.08 -3.64
C VAL A 62 -3.89 1.47 -4.97
N LYS A 63 -4.70 1.98 -5.90
CA LYS A 63 -4.17 2.57 -7.14
C LYS A 63 -3.39 3.84 -6.78
N ALA A 64 -2.17 3.98 -7.28
CA ALA A 64 -1.30 5.10 -6.94
C ALA A 64 -0.40 5.51 -8.11
N ILE A 65 0.02 6.76 -8.13
CA ILE A 65 1.19 7.22 -8.89
C ILE A 65 2.40 7.23 -7.95
N LEU A 66 3.48 6.59 -8.36
CA LEU A 66 4.73 6.54 -7.60
C LEU A 66 5.73 7.53 -8.18
N PHE A 67 5.99 8.59 -7.44
CA PHE A 67 7.02 9.58 -7.76
C PHE A 67 8.30 9.31 -6.98
N ASN A 68 9.43 9.80 -7.50
CA ASN A 68 10.66 9.91 -6.73
C ASN A 68 10.71 11.29 -6.07
N THR A 69 11.24 11.36 -4.86
CA THR A 69 11.58 12.59 -4.13
C THR A 69 13.01 12.46 -3.63
N GLU A 70 13.62 13.55 -3.16
CA GLU A 70 14.95 13.51 -2.52
C GLU A 70 14.98 12.60 -1.26
N TYR A 71 13.82 12.34 -0.67
CA TYR A 71 13.69 11.55 0.56
C TYR A 71 13.17 10.12 0.32
N GLY A 72 12.88 9.74 -0.93
CA GLY A 72 12.39 8.41 -1.29
C GLY A 72 11.15 8.42 -2.18
N GLN A 73 10.45 7.29 -2.24
CA GLN A 73 9.28 7.13 -3.10
C GLN A 73 8.03 7.75 -2.45
N LEU A 74 7.25 8.47 -3.25
CA LEU A 74 6.00 9.11 -2.85
C LEU A 74 4.80 8.46 -3.54
N CYS A 75 3.87 7.94 -2.75
CA CYS A 75 2.58 7.44 -3.20
C CYS A 75 1.59 8.61 -3.33
N ALA A 76 1.25 9.00 -4.56
CA ALA A 76 0.37 10.11 -4.85
C ALA A 76 -0.99 9.63 -5.40
N ASP A 77 -2.05 10.36 -5.06
CA ASP A 77 -3.41 10.08 -5.49
C ASP A 77 -3.57 10.37 -7.00
N PRO A 78 -3.85 9.36 -7.86
CA PRO A 78 -4.01 9.58 -9.30
C PRO A 78 -5.14 10.56 -9.65
N ASP A 79 -6.09 10.80 -8.74
CA ASP A 79 -7.22 11.69 -8.99
C ASP A 79 -6.94 13.15 -8.61
N ALA A 80 -5.87 13.43 -7.85
CA ALA A 80 -5.48 14.79 -7.48
C ALA A 80 -5.01 15.61 -8.69
N GLN A 81 -5.42 16.88 -8.75
CA GLN A 81 -5.13 17.73 -9.91
C GLN A 81 -3.62 17.93 -10.13
N TRP A 82 -2.85 18.15 -9.07
CA TRP A 82 -1.40 18.35 -9.14
C TRP A 82 -0.67 17.12 -9.72
N VAL A 83 -1.18 15.90 -9.42
CA VAL A 83 -0.64 14.64 -9.96
C VAL A 83 -0.90 14.55 -11.46
N LYS A 84 -2.10 14.92 -11.91
CA LYS A 84 -2.44 14.97 -13.34
C LYS A 84 -1.57 15.99 -14.09
N ASP A 85 -1.36 17.17 -13.50
CA ASP A 85 -0.54 18.23 -14.09
C ASP A 85 0.94 17.85 -14.21
N LEU A 86 1.47 17.11 -13.23
CA LEU A 86 2.84 16.57 -13.27
C LEU A 86 2.97 15.43 -14.27
N THR A 87 2.10 14.42 -14.18
CA THR A 87 2.17 13.24 -15.07
C THR A 87 1.96 13.58 -16.54
N ALA A 88 1.26 14.68 -16.85
CA ALA A 88 1.16 15.22 -18.21
C ALA A 88 2.51 15.69 -18.80
N LYS A 89 3.50 15.97 -17.96
CA LYS A 89 4.84 16.48 -18.33
C LYS A 89 5.95 15.44 -18.13
N MET A 90 5.63 14.26 -17.60
CA MET A 90 6.60 13.23 -17.22
C MET A 90 6.39 11.95 -18.04
N ARG A 91 7.43 11.12 -18.11
CA ARG A 91 7.37 9.81 -18.78
C ARG A 91 6.95 8.71 -17.82
N LYS A 92 5.87 8.00 -18.15
CA LYS A 92 5.50 6.75 -17.48
C LYS A 92 6.55 5.67 -17.79
N VAL A 93 7.01 4.96 -16.75
CA VAL A 93 8.01 3.87 -16.85
C VAL A 93 7.54 2.58 -16.21
#